data_AF-A0A7Y9ZGY8-F1
#
_entry.id   AF-A0A7Y9ZGY8-F1
#
_cell.length_a   1.000
_cell.length_b   1.000
_cell.length_c   1.000
_cell.angle_alpha   90.00
_cell.angle_beta   90.00
_cell.angle_gamma   90.00
#
_symmetry.space_group_name_H-M   'P 1'
#
loop_
_entity.id
_entity.type
_entity.pdbx_description
1 polymer ?
#
loop_
_entity_poly.entity_id
_entity_poly.type
_entity_poly.pdbx_seq_one_letter_code
_entity_poly.pdbx_strand_id
1 'polypeptide(L)'
;MDFSDPKAWRRLAKAVSTPVDFSSPIDNDPDDFDPGYSVPLDVIDDPAFAGITAADLVDAAELSEAAGMRGYAILVDTRSVAEAAGDGGLASVEIVDLARIPGQTFRCLATSVATVHANLSTGNLFFDEFTTGDEVFDG
;
A
#
# COMPACT_ATOMS: atom_id res chain seq x y z
N MET A 1 -11.57 5.69 -5.35
CA MET A 1 -11.03 4.46 -5.92
C MET A 1 -11.57 4.27 -7.33
N ASP A 2 -10.79 3.65 -8.22
CA ASP A 2 -11.19 3.39 -9.60
C ASP A 2 -11.39 1.88 -9.82
N PHE A 3 -12.60 1.50 -10.22
CA PHE A 3 -13.01 0.12 -10.51
C PHE A 3 -13.30 -0.11 -12.01
N SER A 4 -12.88 0.80 -12.89
CA SER A 4 -13.18 0.77 -14.33
C SER A 4 -12.62 -0.45 -15.06
N ASP A 5 -11.55 -1.07 -14.53
CA ASP A 5 -11.00 -2.33 -15.03
C ASP A 5 -10.83 -3.36 -13.89
N PRO A 6 -11.76 -4.33 -13.77
CA PRO A 6 -11.69 -5.39 -12.76
C PRO A 6 -10.48 -6.32 -12.90
N LYS A 7 -9.81 -6.40 -14.05
CA LYS A 7 -8.57 -7.18 -14.21
C LYS A 7 -7.39 -6.40 -13.66
N ALA A 8 -7.29 -5.11 -13.97
CA ALA A 8 -6.26 -4.23 -13.41
C ALA A 8 -6.38 -4.15 -11.88
N TRP A 9 -7.60 -4.02 -11.35
CA TRP A 9 -7.87 -4.04 -9.91
C TRP A 9 -7.33 -5.31 -9.23
N ARG A 10 -7.68 -6.48 -9.78
CA ARG A 10 -7.20 -7.78 -9.23
C ARG A 10 -5.69 -7.94 -9.34
N ARG A 11 -5.05 -7.40 -10.38
CA ARG A 11 -3.59 -7.40 -10.50
C ARG A 11 -2.95 -6.55 -9.40
N LEU A 12 -3.48 -5.36 -9.14
CA LEU A 12 -3.01 -4.48 -8.07
C LEU A 12 -3.19 -5.14 -6.70
N ALA A 13 -4.40 -5.62 -6.40
CA ALA A 13 -4.68 -6.31 -5.14
C ALA A 13 -3.70 -7.48 -4.91
N LYS A 14 -3.44 -8.28 -5.95
CA LYS A 14 -2.45 -9.37 -5.90
C LYS A 14 -1.03 -8.86 -5.68
N ALA A 15 -0.62 -7.80 -6.38
CA ALA A 15 0.73 -7.25 -6.29
C ALA A 15 1.02 -6.73 -4.87
N VAL A 16 0.07 -5.99 -4.29
CA VAL A 16 0.15 -5.46 -2.92
C VAL A 16 0.15 -6.59 -1.87
N SER A 17 -0.60 -7.67 -2.11
CA SER A 17 -0.68 -8.82 -1.20
C SER A 17 0.44 -9.85 -1.38
N THR A 18 1.39 -9.64 -2.29
CA THR A 18 2.46 -10.62 -2.54
C THR A 18 3.46 -10.58 -1.39
N PRO A 19 3.76 -11.72 -0.73
CA PRO A 19 4.75 -11.76 0.34
C PRO A 19 6.14 -11.32 -0.14
N VAL A 20 6.87 -10.59 0.69
CA VAL A 20 8.26 -10.19 0.45
C VAL A 20 9.17 -10.93 1.41
N ASP A 21 10.22 -11.53 0.86
CA ASP A 21 11.27 -12.17 1.64
C ASP A 21 12.26 -11.10 2.16
N PHE A 22 12.36 -10.98 3.48
CA PHE A 22 13.32 -10.09 4.16
C PHE A 22 14.50 -10.87 4.76
N SER A 23 14.56 -12.18 4.55
CA SER A 23 15.67 -12.99 5.05
C SER A 23 16.99 -12.55 4.41
N SER A 24 18.06 -12.61 5.21
CA SER A 24 19.39 -12.30 4.71
C SER A 24 19.87 -13.48 3.85
N PRO A 25 20.48 -13.24 2.67
CA PRO A 25 21.06 -14.31 1.87
C PRO A 25 22.25 -15.02 2.56
N ILE A 26 22.64 -14.59 3.76
CA ILE A 26 23.67 -15.23 4.59
C ILE A 26 23.06 -16.32 5.48
N ASP A 27 21.77 -16.21 5.83
CA ASP A 27 21.04 -17.16 6.67
C ASP A 27 20.30 -18.19 5.79
N ASN A 28 21.06 -18.87 4.92
CA ASN A 28 20.53 -19.98 4.12
C ASN A 28 20.53 -21.26 4.97
N ASP A 29 19.82 -21.26 6.10
CA ASP A 29 19.49 -22.51 6.77
C ASP A 29 18.38 -23.20 5.96
N PRO A 30 18.66 -24.33 5.28
CA PRO A 30 17.66 -25.02 4.48
C PRO A 30 16.48 -25.58 5.29
N ASP A 31 16.60 -25.61 6.63
CA ASP A 31 15.54 -26.03 7.55
C ASP A 31 14.70 -24.84 8.07
N ASP A 32 15.09 -23.58 7.81
CA ASP A 32 14.35 -22.38 8.20
C ASP A 32 13.51 -21.86 7.01
N PHE A 33 12.27 -22.36 6.92
CA PHE A 33 11.31 -21.89 5.93
C PHE A 33 10.69 -20.57 6.39
N ASP A 34 11.15 -19.44 5.84
CA ASP A 34 10.47 -18.16 5.94
C ASP A 34 9.40 -18.05 4.83
N PRO A 35 8.08 -18.05 5.14
CA PRO A 35 7.03 -17.86 4.15
C PRO A 35 7.01 -16.45 3.52
N GLY A 36 7.90 -15.56 3.96
CA GLY A 36 7.95 -14.15 3.58
C GLY A 36 6.93 -13.33 4.37
N TYR A 37 7.19 -12.03 4.45
CA TYR A 37 6.34 -11.07 5.12
C TYR A 37 5.17 -10.66 4.23
N SER A 38 3.95 -10.82 4.74
CA SER A 38 2.72 -10.35 4.09
C SER A 38 2.13 -9.19 4.85
N VAL A 39 1.66 -8.17 4.13
CA VAL A 39 0.93 -7.04 4.74
C VAL A 39 -0.46 -7.53 5.20
N PRO A 40 -0.87 -7.25 6.45
CA PRO A 40 -2.24 -7.43 6.88
C PRO A 40 -3.12 -6.40 6.16
N LEU A 41 -3.82 -6.83 5.11
CA LEU A 41 -4.65 -5.99 4.26
C LEU A 41 -6.12 -6.38 4.36
N ASP A 42 -6.97 -5.39 4.60
CA ASP A 42 -8.41 -5.49 4.38
C ASP A 42 -8.74 -4.90 3.00
N VAL A 43 -8.87 -5.75 1.99
CA VAL A 43 -9.12 -5.32 0.60
C VAL A 43 -10.60 -5.03 0.40
N ILE A 44 -10.93 -3.78 0.04
CA ILE A 44 -12.29 -3.34 -0.27
C ILE A 44 -12.51 -3.43 -1.78
N ASP A 45 -13.18 -4.49 -2.24
CA ASP A 45 -13.57 -4.70 -3.64
C ASP A 45 -15.09 -4.48 -3.81
N ASP A 46 -15.53 -3.24 -3.58
CA ASP A 46 -16.94 -2.85 -3.71
C ASP A 46 -17.07 -1.57 -4.56
N PRO A 47 -17.68 -1.66 -5.76
CA PRO A 47 -17.90 -0.50 -6.63
C PRO A 47 -18.70 0.65 -6.00
N ALA A 48 -19.41 0.43 -4.89
CA ALA A 48 -20.05 1.50 -4.13
C ALA A 48 -19.05 2.55 -3.60
N PHE A 49 -17.77 2.19 -3.50
CA PHE A 49 -16.68 3.07 -3.09
C PHE A 49 -15.93 3.70 -4.29
N ALA A 50 -16.49 3.59 -5.50
CA ALA A 50 -15.95 4.27 -6.68
C ALA A 50 -15.94 5.80 -6.48
N GLY A 51 -14.86 6.45 -6.91
CA GLY A 51 -14.70 7.89 -6.79
C GLY A 51 -14.21 8.41 -5.44
N ILE A 52 -14.09 7.55 -4.41
CA ILE A 52 -13.50 7.94 -3.12
C ILE A 52 -12.09 8.52 -3.29
N THR A 53 -11.84 9.62 -2.59
CA THR A 53 -10.57 10.35 -2.55
C THR A 53 -9.85 10.16 -1.22
N ALA A 54 -8.60 10.60 -1.12
CA ALA A 54 -7.87 10.65 0.15
C ALA A 54 -8.61 11.49 1.21
N ALA A 55 -9.25 12.59 0.81
CA ALA A 55 -10.02 13.44 1.72
C ALA A 55 -11.23 12.69 2.30
N ASP A 56 -11.96 11.94 1.48
CA ASP A 56 -13.11 11.15 1.95
C ASP A 56 -12.67 10.07 2.96
N LEU A 57 -11.47 9.49 2.80
CA LEU A 57 -10.91 8.53 3.74
C LEU A 57 -10.53 9.18 5.07
N VAL A 58 -9.98 10.40 5.04
CA VAL A 58 -9.68 11.18 6.25
C VAL A 58 -10.95 11.53 7.00
N ASP A 59 -11.95 12.07 6.29
CA ASP A 59 -13.26 12.39 6.89
C ASP A 59 -13.89 11.14 7.52
N ALA A 60 -13.83 9.99 6.85
CA ALA A 60 -14.31 8.72 7.38
C ALA A 60 -13.51 8.23 8.60
N ALA A 61 -12.18 8.41 8.60
CA ALA A 61 -11.30 8.04 9.71
C ALA A 61 -11.56 8.92 10.94
N GLU A 62 -11.77 10.23 10.77
CA GLU A 62 -12.14 11.16 11.85
C GLU A 62 -13.48 10.80 12.48
N LEU A 63 -14.50 10.49 11.65
CA LEU A 63 -15.79 9.99 12.14
C LEU A 63 -15.66 8.65 12.86
N SER A 64 -14.63 7.88 12.52
CA SER A 64 -14.29 6.58 13.08
C SER A 64 -13.25 6.64 14.21
N GLU A 65 -12.82 7.82 14.69
CA GLU A 65 -11.90 7.89 15.84
C GLU A 65 -12.47 7.15 17.07
N ALA A 66 -13.80 7.10 17.20
CA ALA A 66 -14.51 6.31 18.20
C ALA A 66 -14.32 4.79 18.07
N ALA A 67 -13.93 4.29 16.89
CA ALA A 67 -13.71 2.88 16.57
C ALA A 67 -12.21 2.49 16.45
N GLY A 68 -11.29 3.44 16.60
CA GLY A 68 -9.85 3.15 16.71
C GLY A 68 -9.14 2.85 15.38
N MET A 69 -9.68 3.25 14.22
CA MET A 69 -8.93 3.18 12.96
C MET A 69 -7.72 4.11 13.05
N ARG A 70 -6.52 3.53 13.05
CA ARG A 70 -5.23 4.23 13.07
C ARG A 70 -4.31 3.56 12.04
N GLY A 71 -3.58 4.36 11.28
CA GLY A 71 -2.61 3.87 10.30
C GLY A 71 -2.72 4.64 9.00
N TYR A 72 -2.74 3.91 7.89
CA TYR A 72 -2.82 4.46 6.55
C TYR A 72 -3.75 3.61 5.67
N ALA A 73 -4.23 4.18 4.58
CA ALA A 73 -4.97 3.48 3.54
C ALA A 73 -4.17 3.41 2.24
N ILE A 74 -4.52 2.45 1.39
CA ILE A 74 -3.99 2.30 0.05
C ILE A 74 -5.12 2.60 -0.92
N LEU A 75 -4.97 3.66 -1.70
CA LEU A 75 -5.94 4.10 -2.68
C LEU A 75 -5.48 3.70 -4.08
N VAL A 76 -6.33 2.94 -4.75
CA VAL A 76 -6.19 2.61 -6.18
C VAL A 76 -7.00 3.61 -6.98
N ASP A 77 -6.32 4.52 -7.67
CA ASP A 77 -6.94 5.56 -8.49
C ASP A 77 -6.86 5.25 -9.99
N THR A 78 -7.35 6.16 -10.81
CA THR A 78 -7.34 6.01 -12.27
C THR A 78 -5.93 5.82 -12.83
N ARG A 79 -4.91 6.44 -12.21
CA ARG A 79 -3.52 6.24 -12.61
C ARG A 79 -3.06 4.82 -12.29
N SER A 80 -3.30 4.33 -11.08
CA SER A 80 -2.99 2.95 -10.68
C SER A 80 -3.60 1.93 -11.65
N VAL A 81 -4.89 2.10 -11.98
CA VAL A 81 -5.61 1.22 -12.90
C VAL A 81 -5.01 1.27 -14.31
N ALA A 82 -4.73 2.47 -14.82
CA ALA A 82 -4.12 2.63 -16.14
C ALA A 82 -2.73 1.99 -16.23
N GLU A 83 -1.89 2.15 -15.20
CA GLU A 83 -0.56 1.53 -15.14
C GLU A 83 -0.67 -0.01 -15.06
N ALA A 84 -1.60 -0.54 -14.27
CA ALA A 84 -1.81 -1.99 -14.13
C ALA A 84 -2.48 -2.65 -15.35
N ALA A 85 -3.18 -1.88 -16.18
CA ALA A 85 -3.74 -2.33 -17.44
C ALA A 85 -2.66 -2.51 -18.52
N GLY A 86 -1.56 -1.77 -18.43
CA GLY A 86 -0.42 -1.89 -19.34
C GLY A 86 0.37 -3.20 -19.19
N ASP A 87 1.21 -3.49 -20.19
CA ASP A 87 2.00 -4.74 -20.25
C ASP A 87 3.31 -4.69 -19.42
N GLY A 88 3.60 -3.56 -18.77
CA GLY A 88 4.91 -3.26 -18.15
C GLY A 88 5.06 -3.58 -16.66
N GLY A 89 4.03 -4.08 -15.97
CA GLY A 89 4.12 -4.67 -14.62
C GLY A 89 4.41 -3.72 -13.45
N LEU A 90 4.85 -2.48 -13.68
CA LEU A 90 5.16 -1.50 -12.64
C LEU A 90 3.98 -0.55 -12.42
N ALA A 91 2.97 -1.01 -11.67
CA ALA A 91 1.83 -0.17 -11.29
C ALA A 91 2.05 0.44 -9.90
N SER A 92 1.78 1.75 -9.78
CA SER A 92 1.86 2.47 -8.52
C SER A 92 0.52 2.50 -7.79
N VAL A 93 0.57 2.67 -6.48
CA VAL A 93 -0.59 2.94 -5.60
C VAL A 93 -0.33 4.18 -4.78
N GLU A 94 -1.40 4.85 -4.36
CA GLU A 94 -1.32 6.00 -3.47
C GLU A 94 -1.51 5.55 -2.03
N ILE A 95 -0.55 5.87 -1.16
CA ILE A 95 -0.64 5.62 0.27
C ILE A 95 -1.12 6.91 0.93
N VAL A 96 -2.12 6.82 1.81
CA VAL A 96 -2.77 7.95 2.48
C VAL A 96 -2.60 7.80 3.99
N ASP A 97 -1.95 8.76 4.64
CA ASP A 97 -1.86 8.79 6.11
C ASP A 97 -3.24 9.14 6.69
N LEU A 98 -3.69 8.33 7.64
CA LEU A 98 -4.95 8.53 8.37
C LEU A 98 -4.71 8.84 9.85
N ALA A 99 -3.45 8.92 10.29
CA ALA A 99 -3.11 9.02 11.71
C ALA A 99 -2.22 10.21 12.05
N ARG A 100 -0.99 10.28 11.52
CA ARG A 100 0.02 11.22 12.03
C ARG A 100 -0.14 12.61 11.42
N ILE A 101 -0.30 12.66 10.11
CA ILE A 101 -0.58 13.86 9.32
C ILE A 101 -1.72 13.50 8.35
N PRO A 102 -2.98 13.46 8.84
CA PRO A 102 -4.11 12.99 8.04
C PRO A 102 -4.23 13.68 6.69
N GLY A 103 -4.37 12.88 5.63
CA GLY A 103 -4.50 13.34 4.25
C GLY A 103 -3.17 13.58 3.54
N GLN A 104 -2.04 13.44 4.22
CA GLN A 104 -0.74 13.38 3.57
C GLN A 104 -0.65 12.10 2.72
N THR A 105 -0.12 12.24 1.50
CA THR A 105 -0.02 11.13 0.55
C THR A 105 1.37 10.99 -0.03
N PHE A 106 1.72 9.77 -0.45
CA PHE A 106 2.81 9.51 -1.39
C PHE A 106 2.45 8.33 -2.29
N ARG A 107 3.24 8.10 -3.34
CA ARG A 107 3.08 6.95 -4.22
C ARG A 107 4.30 6.05 -4.16
N CYS A 108 4.04 4.75 -4.21
CA CYS A 108 5.05 3.73 -4.37
C CYS A 108 4.57 2.66 -5.37
N LEU A 109 5.48 1.80 -5.80
CA LEU A 109 5.09 0.62 -6.57
C LEU A 109 4.21 -0.28 -5.70
N ALA A 110 3.19 -0.90 -6.30
CA ALA A 110 2.33 -1.86 -5.62
C ALA A 110 3.14 -2.99 -4.96
N THR A 111 4.24 -3.42 -5.59
CA THR A 111 5.16 -4.44 -5.08
C THR A 111 6.03 -3.97 -3.91
N SER A 112 6.16 -2.65 -3.70
CA SER A 112 6.95 -2.08 -2.59
C SER A 112 6.12 -1.85 -1.33
N VAL A 113 4.81 -2.10 -1.36
CA VAL A 113 3.93 -1.85 -0.22
C VAL A 113 4.32 -2.65 1.02
N ALA A 114 4.79 -3.89 0.86
CA ALA A 114 5.25 -4.69 1.99
C ALA A 114 6.45 -4.06 2.71
N THR A 115 7.40 -3.51 1.96
CA THR A 115 8.55 -2.76 2.50
C THR A 115 8.10 -1.49 3.21
N VAL A 116 7.18 -0.72 2.61
CA VAL A 116 6.60 0.47 3.23
C VAL A 116 5.92 0.09 4.55
N HIS A 117 5.08 -0.94 4.55
CA HIS A 117 4.38 -1.40 5.74
C HIS A 117 5.34 -1.86 6.83
N ALA A 118 6.36 -2.64 6.49
CA ALA A 118 7.36 -3.11 7.45
C ALA A 118 8.08 -1.94 8.14
N ASN A 119 8.47 -0.92 7.38
CA ASN A 119 9.10 0.28 7.94
C ASN A 119 8.16 1.07 8.86
N LEU A 120 6.91 1.31 8.42
CA LEU A 120 5.93 2.06 9.20
C LEU A 120 5.49 1.31 10.47
N SER A 121 5.31 -0.01 10.40
CA SER A 121 4.82 -0.84 11.51
C SER A 121 5.88 -1.06 12.60
N THR A 122 7.16 -1.09 12.22
CA THR A 122 8.29 -1.19 13.17
C THR A 122 8.75 0.17 13.69
N GLY A 123 8.30 1.27 13.07
CA GLY A 123 8.75 2.62 13.38
C GLY A 123 10.20 2.88 12.92
N ASN A 124 10.69 2.14 11.92
CA ASN A 124 12.01 2.38 11.33
C ASN A 124 12.02 3.66 10.48
N LEU A 125 10.92 3.92 9.77
CA LEU A 125 10.65 5.19 9.09
C LEU A 125 9.26 5.69 9.46
N PHE A 126 9.08 7.01 9.42
CA PHE A 126 7.80 7.67 9.54
C PHE A 126 7.20 8.02 8.18
N PHE A 127 5.88 8.22 8.15
CA PHE A 127 5.16 8.53 6.91
C PHE A 127 5.73 9.76 6.18
N ASP A 128 6.07 10.81 6.92
CA ASP A 128 6.60 12.05 6.36
C ASP A 128 7.95 11.85 5.62
N GLU A 129 8.75 10.86 6.02
CA GLU A 129 10.03 10.53 5.38
C GLU A 129 9.86 9.95 3.96
N PHE A 130 8.71 9.33 3.67
CA PHE A 130 8.37 8.90 2.30
C PHE A 130 7.91 10.05 1.39
N THR A 131 7.56 11.20 1.96
CA THR A 131 7.00 12.33 1.21
C THR A 131 8.04 13.39 0.86
N THR A 132 9.11 13.49 1.63
CA THR A 132 10.17 14.49 1.47
C THR A 132 11.23 14.07 0.44
N GLY A 133 11.22 12.79 0.02
CA GLY A 133 11.91 12.29 -1.16
C GLY A 133 13.43 12.46 -1.11
N ASP A 134 14.12 11.53 -0.43
CA ASP A 134 15.54 11.24 -0.69
C ASP A 134 15.83 9.75 -0.92
N GLU A 135 14.88 8.84 -0.74
CA GLU A 135 15.07 7.40 -1.03
C GLU A 135 14.30 6.97 -2.28
N VAL A 136 15.02 6.92 -3.40
CA VAL A 136 14.62 6.13 -4.56
C VAL A 136 14.78 4.67 -4.19
N PHE A 137 13.67 3.98 -3.91
CA PHE A 137 13.64 2.52 -3.81
C PHE A 137 13.73 1.93 -5.22
N ASP A 138 14.94 1.91 -5.78
CA ASP A 138 15.25 1.04 -6.91
C ASP A 138 15.33 -0.40 -6.39
N GLY A 139 14.36 -1.23 -6.80
CA GLY A 139 14.29 -2.65 -6.48
C GLY A 139 15.32 -3.50 -7.21
#